data_AF-A0AAW5L8M1-F1
#
_entry.id   AF-A0AAW5L8M1-F1
#
_cell.length_a   1.000
_cell.length_b   1.000
_cell.length_c   1.000
_cell.angle_alpha   90.00
_cell.angle_beta   90.00
_cell.angle_gamma   90.00
#
_symmetry.space_group_name_H-M   'P 1'
#
loop_
_entity.id
_entity.type
_entity.pdbx_description
1 polymer ?
#
loop_
_entity_poly.entity_id
_entity_poly.type
_entity_poly.pdbx_seq_one_letter_code
_entity_poly.pdbx_strand_id
1 'polypeptide(L)'
;MFGLNKPKEEKQEQKRPDDWVSLVEERITQAEDWEEKRQMMAQVNYYRGNQWLVWNPTSKKMMMAPLENGEQRITVNQIRPRMMVKLAKQIKNRVKFDVVPDSNDETRIEIAKAASKFLKYWWEQTGMDRKTRDIFL
;
A
#
# COMPACT_ATOMS: atom_id res chain seq x y z
N MET A 1 -3.29 -32.13 -41.45
CA MET A 1 -2.00 -32.17 -40.72
C MET A 1 -1.65 -30.75 -40.30
N PHE A 2 -2.16 -30.30 -39.15
CA PHE A 2 -1.87 -28.96 -38.61
C PHE A 2 -0.67 -29.07 -37.66
N GLY A 3 0.44 -28.45 -38.04
CA GLY A 3 1.65 -28.41 -37.23
C GLY A 3 1.44 -27.59 -35.96
N LEU A 4 1.55 -28.23 -34.80
CA LEU A 4 1.60 -27.58 -33.50
C LEU A 4 2.91 -26.79 -33.40
N ASN A 5 2.81 -25.47 -33.52
CA ASN A 5 3.92 -24.57 -33.25
C ASN A 5 4.14 -24.55 -31.73
N LYS A 6 5.19 -25.23 -31.25
CA LYS A 6 5.55 -25.20 -29.82
C LYS A 6 5.99 -23.76 -29.47
N PRO A 7 5.54 -23.18 -28.34
CA PRO A 7 6.08 -21.91 -27.88
C PRO A 7 7.57 -22.09 -27.62
N LYS A 8 8.39 -21.15 -28.12
CA LYS A 8 9.83 -21.10 -27.85
C LYS A 8 10.01 -20.97 -26.34
N GLU A 9 10.63 -21.96 -25.71
CA GLU A 9 11.10 -21.85 -24.34
C GLU A 9 12.20 -20.79 -24.30
N GLU A 10 11.85 -19.59 -23.83
CA GLU A 10 12.83 -18.58 -23.43
C GLU A 10 13.60 -19.15 -22.25
N LYS A 11 14.81 -19.66 -22.51
CA LYS A 11 15.77 -19.99 -21.46
C LYS A 11 16.07 -18.69 -20.72
N GLN A 12 15.50 -18.51 -19.53
CA GLN A 12 15.89 -17.44 -18.63
C GLN A 12 17.36 -17.67 -18.28
N GLU A 13 18.25 -16.87 -18.86
CA GLU A 13 19.64 -16.83 -18.45
C GLU A 13 19.66 -16.52 -16.94
N GLN A 14 20.15 -17.47 -16.15
CA GLN A 14 20.31 -17.28 -14.72
C GLN A 14 21.37 -16.20 -14.49
N LYS A 15 20.91 -14.98 -14.23
CA LYS A 15 21.74 -13.84 -13.87
C LYS A 15 22.61 -14.18 -12.67
N ARG A 16 23.89 -13.79 -12.72
CA ARG A 16 24.82 -14.02 -11.61
C ARG A 16 24.36 -13.18 -10.41
N PRO A 17 24.69 -13.57 -9.17
CA PRO A 17 24.32 -12.80 -7.98
C PRO A 17 24.67 -11.31 -8.05
N ASP A 18 25.83 -10.97 -8.63
CA ASP A 18 26.29 -9.58 -8.79
C ASP A 18 25.43 -8.76 -9.78
N ASP A 19 24.85 -9.43 -10.79
CA ASP A 19 23.92 -8.81 -11.74
C ASP A 19 22.57 -8.49 -11.08
N TRP A 20 22.21 -9.21 -10.01
CA TRP A 20 21.02 -8.89 -9.21
C TRP A 20 21.24 -7.70 -8.28
N VAL A 21 22.41 -7.62 -7.64
CA VAL A 21 22.75 -6.49 -6.77
C VAL A 21 22.75 -5.19 -7.56
N SER A 22 23.46 -5.17 -8.70
CA SER A 22 23.50 -4.00 -9.58
C SER A 22 22.12 -3.61 -10.13
N LEU A 23 21.29 -4.58 -10.52
CA LEU A 23 19.91 -4.32 -10.93
C LEU A 23 19.08 -3.71 -9.80
N VAL A 24 19.21 -4.22 -8.57
CA VAL A 24 18.49 -3.67 -7.41
C VAL A 24 18.95 -2.23 -7.13
N GLU A 25 20.25 -1.96 -7.16
CA GLU A 25 20.79 -0.60 -6.97
C GLU A 25 20.31 0.37 -8.06
N GLU A 26 20.30 -0.07 -9.32
CA GLU A 26 19.77 0.71 -10.44
C GLU A 26 18.28 1.03 -10.22
N ARG A 27 17.48 0.04 -9.80
CA ARG A 27 16.05 0.25 -9.53
C ARG A 27 15.81 1.15 -8.32
N ILE A 28 16.62 1.04 -7.27
CA ILE A 28 16.56 1.94 -6.11
C ILE A 28 16.83 3.37 -6.57
N THR A 29 17.86 3.57 -7.40
CA THR A 29 18.24 4.89 -7.91
C THR A 29 17.16 5.47 -8.82
N GLN A 30 16.57 4.65 -9.71
CA GLN A 30 15.46 5.05 -10.58
C GLN A 30 14.19 5.40 -9.80
N ALA A 31 13.91 4.67 -8.72
CA ALA A 31 12.77 4.91 -7.85
C ALA A 31 13.02 6.03 -6.83
N GLU A 32 14.22 6.61 -6.79
CA GLU A 32 14.58 7.61 -5.80
C GLU A 32 14.08 9.01 -6.21
N ASP A 33 12.78 9.24 -5.98
CA ASP A 33 12.19 10.57 -6.01
C ASP A 33 12.37 11.25 -4.64
N TRP A 34 13.30 12.20 -4.58
CA TRP A 34 13.58 12.97 -3.38
C TRP A 34 12.44 13.91 -2.98
N GLU A 35 11.62 14.36 -3.93
CA GLU A 35 10.46 15.21 -3.64
C GLU A 35 9.38 14.39 -2.92
N GLU A 36 9.06 13.20 -3.44
CA GLU A 36 8.10 12.30 -2.83
C GLU A 36 8.56 11.86 -1.43
N LYS A 37 9.82 11.44 -1.29
CA LYS A 37 10.40 11.08 0.02
C LYS A 37 10.31 12.23 1.02
N ARG A 38 10.62 13.46 0.58
CA ARG A 38 10.52 14.67 1.42
C ARG A 38 9.08 14.88 1.88
N GLN A 39 8.11 14.81 0.97
CA GLN A 39 6.69 14.97 1.31
C GLN A 39 6.21 13.89 2.28
N MET A 40 6.57 12.62 2.06
CA MET A 40 6.24 11.52 2.98
C MET A 40 6.79 11.79 4.39
N MET A 41 8.05 12.21 4.50
CA MET A 41 8.66 12.54 5.79
C MET A 41 7.96 13.70 6.50
N ALA A 42 7.58 14.76 5.77
CA ALA A 42 6.82 15.88 6.33
C ALA A 42 5.45 15.42 6.85
N GLN A 43 4.70 14.67 6.04
CA GLN A 43 3.35 14.23 6.38
C GLN A 43 3.32 13.33 7.62
N VAL A 44 4.28 12.40 7.74
CA VAL A 44 4.39 11.54 8.94
C VAL A 44 4.64 12.37 10.19
N ASN A 45 5.49 13.39 10.12
CA ASN A 45 5.78 14.27 11.24
C ASN A 45 4.57 15.16 11.60
N TYR A 46 3.88 15.73 10.61
CA TYR A 46 2.66 16.51 10.82
C TYR A 46 1.56 15.69 11.49
N TYR A 47 1.37 14.43 11.07
CA TYR A 47 0.45 13.51 11.70
C TYR A 47 0.80 13.27 13.18
N ARG A 48 2.09 13.12 13.50
CA ARG A 48 2.59 12.97 14.88
C ARG A 48 2.48 14.25 15.72
N GLY A 49 2.29 15.41 15.09
CA GLY A 49 2.19 16.72 15.76
C GLY A 49 3.47 17.56 15.69
N ASN A 50 4.50 17.08 14.99
CA ASN A 50 5.73 17.84 14.75
C ASN A 50 5.49 18.77 13.54
N GLN A 51 4.93 19.96 13.77
CA GLN A 51 4.53 20.88 12.68
C GLN A 51 5.60 21.90 12.31
N TRP A 52 6.56 22.15 13.20
CA TRP A 52 7.64 23.13 13.01
C TRP A 52 8.85 22.48 12.35
N LEU A 53 8.71 22.11 11.08
CA LEU A 53 9.76 21.41 10.33
C LEU A 53 10.36 22.29 9.25
N VAL A 54 11.67 22.17 9.06
CA VAL A 54 12.41 22.73 7.93
C VAL A 54 13.16 21.60 7.25
N TRP A 55 13.13 21.58 5.93
CA TRP A 55 13.92 20.66 5.13
C TRP A 55 15.37 21.15 5.05
N ASN A 56 16.32 20.29 5.42
CA ASN A 56 17.73 20.56 5.18
C ASN A 56 18.16 19.90 3.85
N PRO A 57 18.47 20.69 2.80
CA PRO A 57 18.86 20.13 1.51
C PRO A 57 20.21 19.41 1.54
N THR A 58 21.11 19.80 2.45
CA THR A 58 22.46 19.22 2.57
C THR A 58 22.42 17.86 3.26
N SER A 59 21.70 17.75 4.37
CA SER A 59 21.60 16.48 5.13
C SER A 59 20.44 15.59 4.69
N LYS A 60 19.60 16.07 3.77
CA LYS A 60 18.37 15.40 3.27
C LYS A 60 17.48 14.90 4.39
N LYS A 61 17.31 15.71 5.43
CA LYS A 61 16.52 15.38 6.63
C LYS A 61 15.56 16.51 6.98
N MET A 62 14.42 16.12 7.54
CA MET A 62 13.54 17.04 8.23
C MET A 62 14.15 17.40 9.58
N MET A 63 14.35 18.68 9.82
CA MET A 63 14.85 19.20 11.09
C MET A 63 13.77 20.06 11.73
N MET A 64 13.82 20.20 13.05
CA MET A 64 12.97 21.15 13.75
C MET A 64 13.41 22.57 13.40
N ALA A 65 12.45 23.44 13.13
CA ALA A 65 12.73 24.85 12.85
C ALA A 65 13.46 25.47 14.06
N PRO A 66 14.53 26.24 13.86
CA PRO A 66 15.19 26.94 14.97
C PRO A 66 14.19 27.86 15.66
N LEU A 67 14.23 27.91 17.00
CA LEU A 67 13.35 28.76 17.80
C LEU A 67 14.03 30.12 17.98
N GLU A 68 13.31 31.21 17.72
CA GLU A 68 13.84 32.54 18.03
C GLU A 68 13.72 32.83 19.54
N ASN A 69 14.62 33.67 20.07
CA ASN A 69 14.64 33.99 21.50
C ASN A 69 13.32 34.65 21.93
N GLY A 70 12.62 34.02 22.87
CA GLY A 70 11.33 34.49 23.39
C GLY A 70 10.10 33.97 22.62
N GLU A 71 10.29 33.21 21.54
CA GLU A 71 9.20 32.59 20.79
C GLU A 71 8.63 31.39 21.57
N GLN A 72 7.31 31.37 21.79
CA GLN A 72 6.60 30.19 22.29
C GLN A 72 5.80 29.56 21.16
N ARG A 73 6.05 28.27 20.91
CA ARG A 73 5.35 27.50 19.89
C ARG A 73 4.27 26.63 20.51
N ILE A 74 3.03 26.90 20.13
CA ILE A 74 1.87 26.10 20.50
C ILE A 74 1.37 25.39 19.26
N THR A 75 1.36 24.06 19.29
CA THR A 75 0.88 23.24 18.16
C THR A 75 -0.49 22.66 18.47
N VAL A 76 -1.48 22.99 17.65
CA VAL A 76 -2.81 22.35 17.69
C VAL A 76 -2.92 21.37 16.51
N ASN A 77 -2.83 20.08 16.79
CA ASN A 77 -2.87 19.04 15.76
C ASN A 77 -4.31 18.74 15.30
N GLN A 78 -4.75 19.41 14.25
CA GLN A 78 -6.05 19.14 13.60
C GLN A 78 -6.00 17.99 12.57
N ILE A 79 -4.81 17.54 12.17
CA ILE A 79 -4.62 16.53 11.12
C ILE A 79 -4.97 15.14 11.66
N ARG A 80 -4.38 14.77 12.80
CA ARG A 80 -4.58 13.46 13.44
C ARG A 80 -6.07 13.11 13.65
N PRO A 81 -6.91 13.97 14.28
CA PRO A 81 -8.32 13.62 14.48
C PRO A 81 -9.07 13.43 13.15
N ARG A 82 -8.81 14.26 12.13
CA ARG A 82 -9.45 14.13 10.81
C ARG A 82 -9.06 12.83 10.11
N MET A 83 -7.78 12.46 10.19
CA MET A 83 -7.28 11.18 9.64
C MET A 83 -7.91 9.99 10.36
N MET A 84 -7.96 10.01 11.69
CA MET A 84 -8.59 8.93 12.47
C MET A 84 -10.08 8.75 12.14
N VAL A 85 -10.81 9.84 11.91
CA VAL A 85 -12.22 9.77 11.48
C VAL A 85 -12.35 9.11 10.11
N LYS A 86 -11.51 9.48 9.14
CA LYS A 86 -11.52 8.86 7.80
C LYS A 86 -11.17 7.38 7.87
N LEU A 87 -10.13 7.03 8.62
CA LEU A 87 -9.70 5.66 8.87
C LEU A 87 -10.81 4.83 9.52
N ALA A 88 -11.47 5.37 10.55
CA ALA A 88 -12.58 4.70 11.21
C ALA A 88 -13.77 4.49 10.27
N LYS A 89 -14.09 5.46 9.41
CA LYS A 89 -15.13 5.31 8.37
C LYS A 89 -14.79 4.20 7.38
N GLN A 90 -13.52 4.10 6.97
CA GLN A 90 -13.06 3.07 6.06
C GLN A 90 -13.13 1.68 6.70
N ILE A 91 -12.62 1.53 7.92
CA ILE A 91 -12.61 0.26 8.67
C ILE A 91 -14.03 -0.20 9.05
N LYS A 92 -14.96 0.74 9.28
CA LYS A 92 -16.36 0.42 9.58
C LYS A 92 -17.03 -0.30 8.41
N ASN A 93 -16.68 0.04 7.17
CA ASN A 93 -17.21 -0.61 5.99
C ASN A 93 -16.47 -1.92 5.74
N ARG A 94 -17.09 -3.03 6.15
CA ARG A 94 -16.57 -4.37 5.82
C ARG A 94 -16.64 -4.60 4.32
N VAL A 95 -15.61 -5.24 3.78
CA VAL A 95 -15.61 -5.70 2.39
C VAL A 95 -16.75 -6.70 2.23
N LYS A 96 -17.63 -6.42 1.28
CA LYS A 96 -18.67 -7.35 0.85
C LYS A 96 -18.22 -7.96 -0.47
N PHE A 97 -18.24 -9.27 -0.55
CA PHE A 97 -17.97 -10.03 -1.75
C PHE A 97 -19.24 -10.77 -2.16
N ASP A 98 -19.46 -10.84 -3.47
CA ASP A 98 -20.54 -11.60 -4.07
C ASP A 98 -20.00 -12.26 -5.33
N VAL A 99 -20.40 -13.51 -5.58
CA VAL A 99 -20.01 -14.22 -6.79
C VAL A 99 -21.17 -14.14 -7.76
N VAL A 100 -21.01 -13.34 -8.80
CA VAL A 100 -22.02 -13.15 -9.84
C VAL A 100 -21.84 -14.24 -10.91
N PRO A 101 -22.91 -14.98 -11.29
CA PRO A 101 -22.83 -15.96 -12.35
C PRO A 101 -22.62 -15.29 -13.71
N ASP A 102 -21.94 -15.99 -14.62
CA ASP A 102 -21.64 -15.51 -15.97
C ASP A 102 -22.81 -15.68 -16.95
N SER A 103 -23.74 -16.60 -16.66
CA SER A 103 -24.99 -16.79 -17.40
C SER A 103 -26.18 -17.02 -16.47
N ASN A 104 -27.39 -16.99 -17.04
CA ASN A 104 -28.64 -17.29 -16.33
C ASN A 104 -28.97 -18.79 -16.30
N ASP A 105 -28.02 -19.65 -16.67
CA ASP A 105 -28.23 -21.09 -16.60
C ASP A 105 -28.32 -21.52 -15.13
N GLU A 106 -29.27 -22.41 -14.82
CA GLU A 106 -29.54 -22.86 -13.45
C GLU A 106 -28.27 -23.44 -12.78
N THR A 107 -27.47 -24.19 -13.53
CA THR A 107 -26.20 -24.74 -13.08
C THR A 107 -25.18 -23.66 -12.71
N ARG A 108 -25.10 -22.56 -13.49
CA ARG A 108 -24.18 -21.44 -13.21
C ARG A 108 -24.62 -20.66 -11.98
N ILE A 109 -25.91 -20.49 -11.79
CA ILE A 109 -26.49 -19.87 -10.59
C ILE A 109 -26.16 -20.72 -9.34
N GLU A 110 -26.29 -22.04 -9.43
CA GLU A 110 -25.95 -22.94 -8.32
C GLU A 110 -24.45 -22.92 -7.97
N ILE A 111 -23.58 -22.94 -8.98
CA ILE A 111 -22.13 -22.84 -8.80
C ILE A 111 -21.77 -21.51 -8.11
N ALA A 112 -22.36 -20.40 -8.56
CA ALA A 112 -22.13 -19.08 -7.96
C ALA A 112 -22.54 -19.03 -6.47
N LYS A 113 -23.66 -19.66 -6.11
CA LYS A 113 -24.09 -19.80 -4.70
C LYS A 113 -23.10 -20.63 -3.88
N ALA A 114 -22.65 -21.77 -4.42
CA ALA A 114 -21.66 -22.62 -3.75
C ALA A 114 -20.31 -21.91 -3.57
N ALA A 115 -19.83 -21.22 -4.60
CA ALA A 115 -18.61 -20.43 -4.58
C ALA A 115 -18.69 -19.28 -3.57
N SER A 116 -19.83 -18.57 -3.50
CA SER A 116 -20.06 -17.53 -2.49
C SER A 116 -19.96 -18.07 -1.06
N LYS A 117 -20.54 -19.25 -0.81
CA LYS A 117 -20.45 -19.92 0.50
C LYS A 117 -19.02 -20.34 0.83
N PHE A 118 -18.31 -20.90 -0.14
CA PHE A 118 -16.90 -21.28 0.04
C PHE A 118 -16.03 -20.06 0.33
N LEU A 119 -16.19 -18.98 -0.45
CA LEU A 119 -15.43 -17.73 -0.26
C LEU A 119 -15.66 -17.15 1.13
N LYS A 120 -16.91 -17.17 1.62
CA LYS A 120 -17.23 -16.76 2.99
C LYS A 120 -16.49 -17.59 4.04
N TYR A 121 -16.52 -18.91 3.92
CA TYR A 121 -15.80 -19.79 4.84
C TYR A 121 -14.28 -19.53 4.80
N TRP A 122 -13.70 -19.43 3.61
CA TRP A 122 -12.27 -19.18 3.45
C TRP A 122 -11.86 -17.82 4.02
N TRP A 123 -12.67 -16.79 3.83
CA TRP A 123 -12.46 -15.45 4.38
C TRP A 123 -12.40 -15.45 5.92
N GLU A 124 -13.32 -16.17 6.56
CA GLU A 124 -13.37 -16.35 8.00
C GLU A 124 -12.16 -17.14 8.52
N GLN A 125 -11.83 -18.27 7.89
CA GLN A 125 -10.68 -19.12 8.27
C GLN A 125 -9.33 -18.41 8.18
N THR A 126 -9.14 -17.60 7.15
CA THR A 126 -7.88 -16.88 6.92
C THR A 126 -7.79 -15.55 7.68
N GLY A 127 -8.82 -15.20 8.46
CA GLY A 127 -8.87 -13.98 9.26
C GLY A 127 -8.82 -12.70 8.41
N MET A 128 -9.43 -12.71 7.22
CA MET A 128 -9.29 -11.63 6.24
C MET A 128 -9.89 -10.31 6.72
N ASP A 129 -10.88 -10.33 7.63
CA ASP A 129 -11.38 -9.12 8.30
C ASP A 129 -10.28 -8.36 9.04
N ARG A 130 -9.37 -9.10 9.71
CA ARG A 130 -8.22 -8.51 10.41
C ARG A 130 -7.21 -7.98 9.41
N LYS A 131 -6.83 -8.80 8.42
CA LYS A 131 -5.85 -8.40 7.39
C LYS A 131 -6.31 -7.16 6.61
N THR A 132 -7.60 -7.07 6.33
CA THR A 132 -8.19 -5.91 5.64
C THR A 132 -8.09 -4.64 6.48
N ARG A 133 -8.21 -4.75 7.80
CA ARG A 133 -7.99 -3.61 8.72
C ARG A 133 -6.52 -3.22 8.77
N ASP A 134 -5.64 -4.22 8.82
CA ASP A 134 -4.19 -4.03 8.89
C ASP A 134 -3.63 -3.35 7.63
N ILE A 135 -4.28 -3.45 6.46
CA ILE A 135 -3.88 -2.69 5.26
C ILE A 135 -3.97 -1.17 5.48
N PHE A 136 -4.85 -0.71 6.37
CA PHE A 136 -5.08 0.71 6.63
C PHE A 136 -4.40 1.22 7.91
N LEU A 137 -3.73 0.35 8.68
CA LEU A 137 -3.11 0.66 9.97
C LEU A 137 -1.58 0.57 9.90
#